data_AF-A0A6G3XMW1-F1
#
_entry.id   AF-A0A6G3XMW1-F1
#
_cell.length_a   1.000
_cell.length_b   1.000
_cell.length_c   1.000
_cell.angle_alpha   90.00
_cell.angle_beta   90.00
_cell.angle_gamma   90.00
#
_symmetry.space_group_name_H-M   'P 1'
#
loop_
_entity.id
_entity.type
_entity.pdbx_description
1 polymer ?
#
loop_
_entity_poly.entity_id
_entity_poly.type
_entity_poly.pdbx_seq_one_letter_code
_entity_poly.pdbx_strand_id
1 'polypeptide(L)'
;LNSGRHDIAMSSITDNKQRQEGLDESGKKLGEGVDFVDYFLAGTAVYTKKGNPENIKSIEDLCGKAAAVQRGTTYEKALKSQSKACTDAGEKAVKIESFENDTEAQTR
;
A
#
# COMPACT_ATOMS: atom_id res chain seq x y z
N LEU A 1 5.73 -18.53 -10.03
CA LEU A 1 4.32 -18.50 -9.65
C LEU A 1 3.49 -18.50 -10.94
N ASN A 2 2.90 -17.41 -11.41
CA ASN A 2 1.99 -17.47 -12.58
C ASN A 2 2.63 -17.84 -13.94
N SER A 3 3.96 -17.71 -14.10
CA SER A 3 4.66 -18.13 -15.33
C SER A 3 5.22 -19.55 -15.27
N GLY A 4 4.95 -20.31 -14.21
CA GLY A 4 5.52 -21.64 -13.98
C GLY A 4 7.02 -21.67 -13.64
N ARG A 5 7.71 -20.52 -13.57
CA ARG A 5 9.16 -20.45 -13.33
C ARG A 5 9.61 -20.65 -11.88
N HIS A 6 8.70 -20.55 -10.91
CA HIS A 6 9.02 -20.62 -9.48
C HIS A 6 7.83 -21.21 -8.72
N ASP A 7 8.06 -22.06 -7.74
CA ASP A 7 7.01 -22.71 -6.96
C ASP A 7 6.62 -21.92 -5.70
N ILE A 8 7.56 -21.17 -5.11
CA ILE A 8 7.36 -20.40 -3.87
C ILE A 8 7.92 -19.00 -4.03
N ALA A 9 7.24 -18.01 -3.47
CA ALA A 9 7.79 -16.68 -3.20
C ALA A 9 7.49 -16.30 -1.75
N MET A 10 8.47 -15.69 -1.08
CA MET A 10 8.35 -15.25 0.30
C MET A 10 9.05 -13.90 0.45
N SER A 11 8.29 -12.86 0.79
CA SER A 11 8.82 -11.50 0.99
C SER A 11 7.77 -10.62 1.67
N SER A 12 7.24 -11.05 2.83
CA SER A 12 6.21 -10.29 3.57
C SER A 12 5.01 -9.90 2.70
N ILE A 13 4.61 -10.81 1.79
CA ILE A 13 3.56 -10.55 0.80
C ILE A 13 2.22 -10.63 1.52
N THR A 14 1.52 -9.50 1.64
CA THR A 14 0.16 -9.48 2.21
C THR A 14 -0.79 -10.41 1.47
N ASP A 15 -1.39 -11.37 2.18
CA ASP A 15 -2.47 -12.17 1.66
C ASP A 15 -3.73 -11.30 1.49
N ASN A 16 -4.31 -11.30 0.30
CA ASN A 16 -5.56 -10.62 -0.01
C ASN A 16 -6.25 -11.25 -1.22
N LYS A 17 -7.57 -11.06 -1.33
CA LYS A 17 -8.39 -11.62 -2.42
C LYS A 17 -7.88 -11.28 -3.81
N GLN A 18 -7.39 -10.06 -4.01
CA GLN A 18 -6.86 -9.65 -5.31
C GLN A 18 -5.69 -10.54 -5.75
N ARG A 19 -4.81 -10.95 -4.84
CA ARG A 19 -3.67 -11.83 -5.12
C ARG A 19 -4.10 -13.30 -5.20
N GLN A 20 -4.93 -13.75 -4.26
CA GLN A 20 -5.49 -15.11 -4.23
C GLN A 20 -6.26 -15.43 -5.52
N GLU A 21 -7.03 -14.48 -6.03
CA GLU A 21 -7.84 -14.63 -7.23
C GLU A 21 -7.16 -14.08 -8.49
N GLY A 22 -5.93 -13.56 -8.41
CA GLY A 22 -5.20 -13.05 -9.58
C GLY A 22 -5.93 -11.94 -10.34
N LEU A 23 -6.35 -10.88 -9.64
CA LEU A 23 -7.10 -9.74 -10.18
C LEU A 23 -6.23 -8.48 -10.32
N ASP A 24 -6.57 -7.61 -11.28
CA ASP A 24 -6.01 -6.25 -11.36
C ASP A 24 -6.69 -5.27 -10.38
N GLU A 25 -6.25 -4.00 -10.38
CA GLU A 25 -6.81 -2.95 -9.53
C GLU A 25 -8.30 -2.66 -9.81
N SER A 26 -8.79 -2.99 -11.01
CA SER A 26 -10.20 -2.84 -11.41
C SER A 26 -11.06 -4.08 -11.09
N GLY A 27 -10.44 -5.15 -10.56
CA GLY A 27 -11.10 -6.41 -10.28
C GLY A 27 -11.20 -7.36 -11.48
N LYS A 28 -10.55 -7.04 -12.61
CA LYS A 28 -10.52 -7.93 -13.77
C LYS A 28 -9.49 -9.05 -13.55
N LYS A 29 -9.88 -10.27 -13.91
CA LYS A 29 -9.02 -11.47 -13.85
C LYS A 29 -7.79 -11.31 -14.77
N LEU A 30 -6.60 -11.41 -14.19
CA LEU A 30 -5.30 -11.39 -14.87
C LEU A 30 -4.66 -12.79 -14.97
N GLY A 31 -5.03 -13.71 -14.08
CA GLY A 31 -4.49 -15.07 -14.05
C GLY A 31 -5.20 -15.90 -13.00
N GLU A 32 -4.69 -17.11 -12.75
CA GLU A 32 -5.34 -18.05 -11.82
C GLU A 32 -5.32 -17.56 -10.38
N GLY A 33 -4.24 -16.88 -9.98
CA GLY A 33 -3.99 -16.46 -8.60
C GLY A 33 -2.90 -17.31 -7.96
N VAL A 34 -2.74 -17.22 -6.65
CA VAL A 34 -1.78 -18.02 -5.88
C VAL A 34 -2.34 -18.37 -4.51
N ASP A 35 -1.95 -19.52 -3.98
CA ASP A 35 -2.26 -19.90 -2.61
C ASP A 35 -1.28 -19.24 -1.62
N PHE A 36 -1.76 -18.96 -0.41
CA PHE A 36 -1.00 -18.35 0.67
C PHE A 36 -0.87 -19.26 1.88
N VAL A 37 0.26 -19.14 2.57
CA VAL A 37 0.49 -19.68 3.90
C VAL A 37 0.83 -18.51 4.82
N ASP A 38 -0.06 -18.21 5.75
CA ASP A 38 0.13 -17.11 6.70
C ASP A 38 1.18 -17.48 7.76
N TYR A 39 2.34 -16.82 7.71
CA TYR A 39 3.45 -17.08 8.64
C TYR A 39 3.67 -15.97 9.67
N PHE A 40 3.03 -14.81 9.50
CA PHE A 40 3.04 -13.70 10.46
C PHE A 40 1.87 -12.74 10.18
N LEU A 41 1.50 -11.95 11.20
CA LEU A 41 0.53 -10.87 11.06
C LEU A 41 1.27 -9.54 10.89
N ALA A 42 0.89 -8.79 9.86
CA ALA A 42 1.46 -7.48 9.55
C ALA A 42 0.46 -6.37 9.91
N GLY A 43 0.95 -5.36 10.64
CA GLY A 43 0.24 -4.09 10.84
C GLY A 43 0.74 -3.02 9.88
N THR A 44 -0.09 -2.00 9.62
CA THR A 44 0.31 -0.79 8.87
C THR A 44 0.49 0.36 9.85
N ALA A 45 1.54 1.16 9.67
CA ALA A 45 1.77 2.37 10.43
C ALA A 45 2.30 3.49 9.52
N VAL A 46 2.07 4.74 9.92
CA VAL A 46 2.65 5.93 9.27
C VAL A 46 3.89 6.33 10.07
N TYR A 47 5.02 6.48 9.37
CA TYR A 47 6.24 7.02 9.96
C TYR A 47 6.31 8.53 9.74
N THR A 48 6.67 9.26 10.79
CA THR A 48 6.85 10.72 10.74
C THR A 48 8.27 11.09 11.12
N LYS A 49 8.67 12.32 10.79
CA LYS A 49 9.90 12.91 11.33
C LYS A 49 9.86 12.90 12.86
N LYS A 50 11.06 12.84 13.46
CA LYS A 50 11.23 12.89 14.92
C LYS A 50 10.45 14.08 15.51
N GLY A 51 9.70 13.81 16.57
CA GLY A 51 8.87 14.81 17.26
C GLY A 51 7.49 15.03 16.64
N ASN A 52 7.16 14.37 15.51
CA ASN A 52 5.87 14.48 14.83
C ASN A 52 5.45 15.95 14.60
N PRO A 53 6.23 16.73 13.83
CA PRO A 53 6.00 18.18 13.67
C PRO A 53 4.66 18.52 13.01
N GLU A 54 4.08 17.57 12.28
CA GLU A 54 2.78 17.73 11.62
C GLU A 54 1.62 17.13 12.43
N ASN A 55 1.90 16.61 13.64
CA ASN A 55 0.93 16.04 14.56
C ASN A 55 0.03 14.96 13.93
N ILE A 56 0.61 14.13 13.05
CA ILE A 56 -0.07 13.01 12.39
C ILE A 56 -0.26 11.88 13.41
N LYS A 57 -1.51 11.49 13.66
CA LYS A 57 -1.90 10.43 14.60
C LYS A 57 -2.60 9.28 13.90
N SER A 58 -3.22 9.54 12.75
CA SER A 58 -3.86 8.52 11.92
C SER A 58 -3.69 8.82 10.44
N ILE A 59 -4.20 7.92 9.58
CA ILE A 59 -4.12 8.09 8.13
C ILE A 59 -5.00 9.26 7.64
N GLU A 60 -6.06 9.58 8.38
CA GLU A 60 -6.97 10.68 8.09
C GLU A 60 -6.29 12.05 8.19
N ASP A 61 -5.30 12.19 9.09
CA ASP A 61 -4.52 13.43 9.23
C ASP A 61 -3.64 13.75 7.99
N LEU A 62 -3.58 12.84 7.01
CA LEU A 62 -2.80 13.02 5.78
C LEU A 62 -3.51 13.85 4.71
N CYS A 63 -4.79 14.20 4.88
CA CYS A 63 -5.49 15.03 3.89
C CYS A 63 -4.75 16.36 3.65
N GLY A 64 -4.45 16.65 2.39
CA GLY A 64 -3.64 17.80 1.98
C GLY A 64 -2.14 17.71 2.30
N LYS A 65 -1.65 16.61 2.84
CA LYS A 65 -0.24 16.34 3.13
C LYS A 65 0.43 15.51 2.05
N ALA A 66 1.76 15.48 2.07
CA ALA A 66 2.55 14.57 1.24
C ALA A 66 2.84 13.27 1.99
N ALA A 67 2.74 12.14 1.29
CA ALA A 67 3.08 10.82 1.83
C ALA A 67 3.89 10.04 0.81
N ALA A 68 5.07 9.55 1.23
CA ALA A 68 5.93 8.69 0.42
C ALA A 68 5.61 7.22 0.72
N VAL A 69 5.60 6.38 -0.33
CA VAL A 69 5.27 4.96 -0.20
C VAL A 69 5.94 4.13 -1.29
N GLN A 70 6.24 2.86 -1.02
CA GLN A 70 6.64 1.93 -2.07
C GLN A 70 5.44 1.55 -2.96
N ARG A 71 5.64 1.62 -4.28
CA ARG A 71 4.65 1.29 -5.30
C ARG A 71 4.24 -0.19 -5.27
N GLY A 72 2.99 -0.47 -5.60
CA GLY A 72 2.46 -1.84 -5.72
C GLY A 72 2.21 -2.53 -4.38
N THR A 73 2.34 -1.79 -3.29
CA THR A 73 2.06 -2.28 -1.93
C THR A 73 0.60 -2.04 -1.54
N THR A 74 0.14 -2.76 -0.53
CA THR A 74 -1.15 -2.50 0.10
C THR A 74 -1.19 -1.13 0.79
N TYR A 75 -0.03 -0.58 1.18
CA TYR A 75 0.10 0.76 1.75
C TYR A 75 -0.21 1.85 0.73
N GLU A 76 0.26 1.71 -0.51
CA GLU A 76 -0.08 2.65 -1.60
C GLU A 76 -1.59 2.64 -1.86
N LYS A 77 -2.22 1.45 -1.86
CA LYS A 77 -3.67 1.31 -2.00
C LYS A 77 -4.43 1.99 -0.87
N ALA A 78 -3.94 1.88 0.37
CA ALA A 78 -4.52 2.57 1.52
C ALA A 78 -4.43 4.10 1.36
N LEU A 79 -3.28 4.64 0.94
CA LEU A 79 -3.11 6.07 0.67
C LEU A 79 -4.00 6.57 -0.47
N LYS A 80 -4.12 5.82 -1.57
CA LYS A 80 -5.04 6.14 -2.67
C LYS A 80 -6.49 6.20 -2.18
N SER A 81 -6.89 5.24 -1.33
CA SER A 81 -8.23 5.19 -0.74
C SER A 81 -8.48 6.38 0.20
N GLN A 82 -7.50 6.71 1.04
CA GLN A 82 -7.58 7.90 1.90
C GLN A 82 -7.65 9.18 1.09
N SER A 83 -6.81 9.33 0.05
CA SER A 83 -6.82 10.50 -0.83
C SER A 83 -8.19 10.72 -1.47
N LYS A 84 -8.84 9.64 -1.91
CA LYS A 84 -10.22 9.68 -2.38
C LYS A 84 -11.19 10.11 -1.28
N ALA A 85 -11.08 9.54 -0.08
CA ALA A 85 -11.94 9.92 1.04
C ALA A 85 -11.80 11.42 1.40
N CYS A 86 -10.57 11.96 1.37
CA CYS A 86 -10.33 13.40 1.55
C CYS A 86 -11.09 14.23 0.50
N THR A 87 -10.98 13.86 -0.79
CA THR A 87 -11.65 14.61 -1.85
C THR A 87 -13.17 14.48 -1.81
N ASP A 88 -13.70 13.30 -1.44
CA ASP A 88 -15.13 13.06 -1.29
C ASP A 88 -15.71 13.89 -0.12
N ALA A 89 -14.89 14.18 0.90
CA ALA A 89 -15.22 15.07 2.02
C ALA A 89 -15.00 16.57 1.73
N GLY A 90 -14.54 16.95 0.53
CA GLY A 90 -14.26 18.33 0.16
C GLY A 90 -12.91 18.88 0.64
N GLU A 91 -12.05 18.02 1.17
CA GLU A 91 -10.69 18.36 1.57
C GLU A 91 -9.69 18.20 0.41
N LYS A 92 -8.43 18.60 0.65
CA LYS A 92 -7.36 18.40 -0.34
C LYS A 92 -6.95 16.93 -0.38
N ALA A 93 -6.72 16.42 -1.59
CA ALA A 93 -6.13 15.11 -1.81
C ALA A 93 -4.78 14.94 -1.10
N VAL A 94 -4.45 13.71 -0.71
CA VAL A 94 -3.09 13.35 -0.27
C VAL A 94 -2.18 13.41 -1.49
N LYS A 95 -1.03 14.10 -1.37
CA LYS A 95 0.01 14.10 -2.40
C LYS A 95 0.87 12.83 -2.25
N ILE A 96 0.51 11.78 -2.97
CA ILE A 96 1.17 10.48 -2.91
C ILE A 96 2.43 10.50 -3.79
N GLU A 97 3.56 10.14 -3.22
CA GLU A 97 4.84 9.96 -3.92
C GLU A 97 5.21 8.46 -3.89
N SER A 98 5.07 7.79 -5.02
CA SER A 98 5.28 6.33 -5.13
C SER A 98 6.66 5.96 -5.69
N PHE A 99 7.45 5.26 -4.90
CA PHE A 99 8.85 4.88 -5.21
C PHE A 99 8.97 3.39 -5.58
N GLU A 100 10.07 3.01 -6.23
CA GLU A 100 10.30 1.62 -6.67
C GLU A 100 10.61 0.69 -5.48
N ASN A 101 11.30 1.21 -4.47
CA ASN A 101 11.65 0.47 -3.26
C ASN A 101 11.41 1.30 -1.98
N ASP A 102 11.37 0.59 -0.86
CA ASP A 102 11.06 1.17 0.44
C ASP A 102 12.16 2.13 0.93
N THR A 103 13.43 1.83 0.65
CA THR A 103 14.57 2.68 1.02
C THR A 103 14.45 4.07 0.41
N GLU A 104 14.10 4.18 -0.87
CA GLU A 104 13.85 5.47 -1.52
C GLU A 104 12.73 6.24 -0.85
N ALA A 105 11.60 5.58 -0.57
CA ALA A 105 10.45 6.21 0.09
C ALA A 105 10.81 6.77 1.48
N GLN A 106 11.64 6.07 2.26
CA GLN A 106 12.04 6.50 3.61
C GLN A 106 12.99 7.71 3.62
N THR A 107 13.68 8.00 2.52
CA THR A 107 14.68 9.08 2.43
C THR A 107 14.12 10.42 1.94
N ARG A 108 12.79 10.53 1.81
CA ARG A 108 12.11 11.65 1.16
C ARG A 108 11.91 12.92 1.99
#